data_AF-A0AAW9E746-F1
#
_entry.id   AF-A0AAW9E746-F1
#
_cell.length_a   1.000
_cell.length_b   1.000
_cell.length_c   1.000
_cell.angle_alpha   90.00
_cell.angle_beta   90.00
_cell.angle_gamma   90.00
#
_symmetry.space_group_name_H-M   'P 1'
#
loop_
_entity.id
_entity.type
_entity.pdbx_description
1 polymer ?
#
loop_
_entity_poly.entity_id
_entity_poly.type
_entity_poly.pdbx_seq_one_letter_code
_entity_poly.pdbx_strand_id
1 'polypeptide(L)'
;MQQPYFFNPGMTTQQLEDWLGQQKIYLAHFNRLIAEKAALEERLSQISAEIGRVATGSFEGILSFPWDPSPLAENPQQDSGQSAD
;
A
#
# COMPACT_ATOMS: atom_id res chain seq x y z
N MET A 1 -22.81 -10.94 -51.46
CA MET A 1 -22.07 -11.69 -50.42
C MET A 1 -21.30 -10.68 -49.58
N GLN A 2 -21.55 -10.60 -48.27
CA GLN A 2 -20.72 -9.77 -47.37
C GLN A 2 -19.38 -10.48 -47.17
N GLN A 3 -18.29 -9.89 -47.65
CA GLN A 3 -16.97 -10.38 -47.29
C GLN A 3 -16.70 -9.98 -45.82
N PRO A 4 -16.20 -10.90 -44.98
CA PRO A 4 -15.79 -10.56 -43.63
C PRO A 4 -14.67 -9.53 -43.70
N TYR A 5 -14.88 -8.39 -43.02
CA TYR A 5 -13.94 -7.28 -43.00
C TYR A 5 -12.71 -7.65 -42.18
N PHE A 6 -11.73 -8.30 -42.81
CA PHE A 6 -10.38 -8.36 -42.30
C PHE A 6 -9.63 -7.15 -42.83
N PHE A 7 -9.42 -6.16 -41.95
CA PHE A 7 -8.54 -5.04 -42.26
C PHE A 7 -7.11 -5.55 -42.27
N ASN A 8 -6.65 -5.97 -43.44
CA ASN A 8 -5.25 -6.29 -43.65
C ASN A 8 -4.53 -4.99 -44.02
N PRO A 9 -3.62 -4.47 -43.18
CA PRO A 9 -2.92 -3.21 -43.42
C PRO A 9 -1.86 -3.28 -44.55
N GLY A 10 -2.07 -4.16 -45.54
CA GLY A 10 -1.14 -4.44 -46.63
C GLY A 10 -0.10 -5.53 -46.31
N MET A 11 -0.30 -6.33 -45.27
CA MET A 11 0.59 -7.44 -44.91
C MET A 11 0.31 -8.69 -45.78
N THR A 12 1.32 -9.54 -45.95
CA THR A 12 1.09 -10.89 -46.48
C THR A 12 0.33 -11.74 -45.45
N THR A 13 -0.25 -12.87 -45.88
CA THR A 13 -0.96 -13.79 -44.98
C THR A 13 -0.08 -14.28 -43.83
N GLN A 14 1.17 -14.65 -44.11
CA GLN A 14 2.14 -15.07 -43.08
C GLN A 14 2.42 -13.94 -42.08
N GLN A 15 2.67 -12.72 -42.57
CA GLN A 15 2.93 -11.57 -41.70
C GLN A 15 1.73 -11.23 -40.82
N LEU A 16 0.51 -11.37 -41.36
CA LEU A 16 -0.71 -11.15 -40.61
C LEU A 16 -0.89 -12.21 -39.51
N GLU A 17 -0.62 -13.48 -39.80
CA GLU A 17 -0.66 -14.56 -38.80
C GLU A 17 0.37 -14.35 -37.69
N ASP A 18 1.61 -14.02 -38.05
CA ASP A 18 2.68 -13.75 -37.09
C ASP A 18 2.31 -12.55 -36.20
N TRP A 19 1.81 -11.46 -36.79
CA TRP A 19 1.36 -10.27 -36.07
C TRP A 19 0.19 -10.58 -35.13
N LEU A 20 -0.82 -11.33 -35.60
CA LEU A 20 -1.95 -11.77 -34.77
C LEU A 20 -1.48 -12.67 -33.62
N GLY A 21 -0.48 -13.52 -33.86
CA GLY A 21 0.17 -14.33 -32.83
C GLY A 21 0.78 -13.46 -31.73
N GLN A 22 1.53 -12.42 -32.11
CA GLN A 22 2.11 -11.47 -31.15
C GLN A 22 1.03 -10.72 -30.37
N GLN A 23 -0.03 -10.23 -31.04
CA GLN A 23 -1.12 -9.53 -30.37
C GLN A 23 -1.83 -10.39 -29.32
N LYS A 24 -2.03 -11.68 -29.60
CA LYS A 24 -2.60 -12.62 -28.62
C LYS A 24 -1.72 -12.76 -27.37
N ILE A 25 -0.41 -12.79 -27.53
CA ILE A 25 0.55 -12.86 -26.40
C ILE A 25 0.43 -11.59 -25.54
N TYR A 26 0.41 -10.41 -26.18
CA TYR A 26 0.24 -9.14 -25.47
C TYR A 26 -1.09 -9.07 -24.71
N LEU A 27 -2.19 -9.49 -25.34
CA LEU A 27 -3.50 -9.52 -24.68
C LEU A 27 -3.53 -10.49 -23.50
N ALA A 28 -2.92 -11.67 -23.63
CA ALA A 28 -2.83 -12.62 -22.53
C ALA A 28 -2.05 -12.03 -21.33
N HIS A 29 -0.93 -11.36 -21.60
CA HIS A 29 -0.16 -10.67 -20.57
C HIS A 29 -0.95 -9.53 -19.92
N PHE A 30 -1.61 -8.70 -20.73
CA PHE A 30 -2.45 -7.62 -20.24
C PHE A 30 -3.57 -8.13 -19.33
N ASN A 31 -4.31 -9.17 -19.75
CA ASN A 31 -5.39 -9.75 -18.96
C ASN A 31 -4.88 -10.32 -17.63
N ARG A 32 -3.70 -10.94 -17.63
CA ARG A 32 -3.04 -11.40 -16.41
C ARG A 32 -2.75 -10.23 -15.46
N LEU A 33 -2.18 -9.14 -15.96
CA LEU A 33 -1.91 -7.95 -15.14
C LEU A 33 -3.19 -7.34 -14.56
N ILE A 34 -4.28 -7.32 -15.31
CA ILE A 34 -5.59 -6.86 -14.81
C ILE A 34 -6.08 -7.74 -13.66
N ALA A 35 -5.95 -9.06 -13.77
CA ALA A 35 -6.31 -9.98 -12.70
C ALA A 35 -5.43 -9.79 -11.44
N GLU A 36 -4.12 -9.64 -11.63
CA GLU A 36 -3.18 -9.37 -10.53
C GLU A 36 -3.48 -8.04 -9.84
N LYS A 37 -3.79 -6.98 -10.62
CA LYS A 37 -4.20 -5.67 -10.09
C LYS A 37 -5.46 -5.81 -9.23
N ALA A 38 -6.49 -6.50 -9.72
CA ALA A 38 -7.74 -6.67 -8.98
C ALA A 38 -7.52 -7.40 -7.65
N ALA A 39 -6.70 -8.46 -7.64
CA ALA A 39 -6.37 -9.21 -6.43
C ALA A 39 -5.60 -8.35 -5.40
N LEU A 40 -4.69 -7.49 -5.87
CA LEU A 40 -3.96 -6.56 -4.99
C LEU A 40 -4.88 -5.49 -4.41
N GLU A 41 -5.78 -4.92 -5.22
CA GLU A 41 -6.77 -3.94 -4.76
C GLU A 41 -7.71 -4.54 -3.70
N GLU A 42 -8.15 -5.78 -3.88
CA GLU A 42 -8.94 -6.50 -2.88
C GLU A 42 -8.19 -6.67 -1.56
N ARG A 43 -6.93 -7.15 -1.62
CA ARG A 43 -6.09 -7.31 -0.43
C ARG A 43 -5.86 -5.99 0.30
N LEU A 44 -5.63 -4.91 -0.44
CA LEU A 44 -5.49 -3.56 0.13
C LEU A 44 -6.79 -3.13 0.83
N SER A 45 -7.95 -3.38 0.22
CA SER A 45 -9.25 -3.08 0.83
C SER A 45 -9.43 -3.83 2.15
N GLN A 46 -9.04 -5.11 2.23
CA GLN A 46 -9.10 -5.90 3.47
C GLN A 46 -8.19 -5.31 4.55
N ILE A 47 -6.95 -4.94 4.20
CA ILE A 47 -6.01 -4.29 5.12
C ILE A 47 -6.58 -2.97 5.63
N SER A 48 -7.14 -2.15 4.75
CA SER A 48 -7.77 -0.88 5.12
C SER A 48 -8.96 -1.08 6.06
N ALA A 49 -9.78 -2.11 5.82
CA ALA A 49 -10.88 -2.47 6.72
C ALA A 49 -10.37 -2.88 8.11
N GLU A 50 -9.28 -3.65 8.18
CA GLU A 50 -8.67 -4.05 9.46
C GLU A 50 -8.08 -2.85 10.21
N ILE A 51 -7.37 -1.95 9.51
CA ILE A 51 -6.90 -0.69 10.08
C ILE A 51 -8.08 0.11 10.63
N GLY A 52 -9.18 0.22 9.87
CA GLY A 52 -10.40 0.88 10.31
C GLY A 52 -10.99 0.25 11.57
N ARG A 53 -11.05 -1.08 11.64
CA ARG A 53 -11.50 -1.81 12.84
C ARG A 53 -10.62 -1.55 14.05
N VAL A 54 -9.30 -1.57 13.90
CA VAL A 54 -8.35 -1.28 14.99
C VAL A 54 -8.44 0.18 15.43
N ALA A 55 -8.61 1.11 14.50
CA ALA A 55 -8.74 2.53 14.81
C ALA A 55 -10.08 2.89 15.49
N THR A 56 -11.14 2.16 15.18
CA THR A 56 -12.48 2.38 15.76
C THR A 56 -12.76 1.53 16.99
N GLY A 57 -12.07 0.40 17.15
CA GLY A 57 -12.03 -0.35 18.39
C GLY A 57 -11.36 0.51 19.45
N SER A 58 -12.14 1.05 20.39
CA SER A 58 -11.56 1.77 21.52
C SER A 58 -10.63 0.82 22.26
N PHE A 59 -9.34 1.12 22.23
CA PHE A 59 -8.43 0.57 23.23
C PHE A 59 -8.86 1.14 24.58
N GLU A 60 -9.66 0.40 25.34
CA GLU A 60 -10.00 0.68 26.74
C GLU A 60 -8.81 0.31 27.64
N GLY A 61 -7.64 0.84 27.33
CA GLY A 61 -6.45 0.72 28.15
C GLY A 61 -5.83 2.08 28.34
N ILE A 62 -5.48 2.41 29.59
CA ILE A 62 -4.64 3.59 29.86
C ILE A 62 -3.28 3.29 29.23
N LEU A 63 -2.90 4.00 28.16
CA LEU A 63 -1.50 4.07 27.71
C LEU A 63 -0.71 4.88 28.73
N SER A 64 -0.59 4.37 29.95
CA SER A 64 0.38 4.87 30.92
C SER A 64 1.72 4.31 30.45
N PHE A 65 2.39 5.01 29.55
CA PHE A 65 3.84 4.99 29.61
C PHE A 65 4.18 5.49 31.01
N PRO A 66 4.87 4.71 31.86
CA PRO A 66 5.43 5.25 33.08
C PRO A 66 6.54 6.20 32.64
N TRP A 67 6.16 7.45 32.39
CA TRP A 67 7.12 8.55 32.36
C TRP A 67 7.43 8.86 33.82
N ASP A 68 8.16 7.94 34.46
CA ASP A 68 8.86 8.31 35.69
C ASP A 68 9.86 9.40 35.28
N PRO A 69 9.81 10.60 35.87
CA PRO A 69 10.90 11.54 35.70
C PRO A 69 12.16 10.84 36.20
N SER A 70 13.20 10.81 35.36
CA SER A 70 14.49 10.24 35.70
C SER A 70 14.93 10.78 37.07
N PRO A 71 15.31 9.93 38.05
CA PRO A 71 15.49 10.29 39.46
C PRO A 71 16.67 11.23 39.75
N LEU A 72 17.24 11.87 38.72
CA LEU A 72 18.40 12.74 38.80
C LEU A 72 18.05 14.24 38.73
N ALA A 73 16.76 14.60 38.90
CA ALA A 73 16.33 16.00 38.95
C ALA A 73 16.41 16.62 40.36
N GLU A 74 16.94 15.93 41.37
CA GLU A 74 17.36 16.56 42.61
C GLU A 74 18.85 16.92 42.50
N ASN A 75 19.10 18.15 42.04
CA ASN A 75 20.43 18.75 42.08
C ASN A 75 20.61 19.40 43.47
N PRO A 76 21.47 18.89 44.38
CA PRO A 76 21.57 19.39 45.77
C PRO A 76 22.30 20.74 45.91
N GLN A 77 22.31 21.59 44.88
CA GLN A 77 23.21 22.75 44.80
C GLN A 77 22.54 24.12 44.94
N GLN A 78 21.35 24.19 45.54
CA GLN A 78 20.75 25.47 45.96
C GLN A 78 20.30 25.41 47.42
N ASP A 79 21.25 25.61 48.33
CA ASP A 79 21.13 26.68 49.34
C ASP A 79 22.49 26.93 50.00
N SER A 80 23.34 27.66 49.28
CA SER A 80 24.47 28.35 49.88
C SER A 80 24.02 29.74 50.36
N GLY A 81 23.58 29.80 51.62
CA GLY A 81 23.87 30.88 52.58
C GLY A 81 22.93 32.09 52.65
N GLN A 82 22.40 32.39 53.84
CA GLN A 82 22.93 33.42 54.77
C GLN A 82 22.08 33.61 56.05
N SER A 83 22.75 34.13 57.08
CA SER A 83 22.54 34.14 58.55
C SER A 83 21.37 34.94 59.19
N ALA A 84 21.22 34.71 60.51
CA ALA A 84 20.76 35.55 61.65
C ALA A 84 19.55 34.91 62.39
N ASP A 85 19.51 34.71 63.71
CA ASP A 85 20.20 35.29 64.89
C ASP A 85 20.77 34.23 65.86
#